data_AF-A0A1F9P925-F1
#
_entry.id   AF-A0A1F9P925-F1
#
_cell.length_a   1.000
_cell.length_b   1.000
_cell.length_c   1.000
_cell.angle_alpha   90.00
_cell.angle_beta   90.00
_cell.angle_gamma   90.00
#
_symmetry.space_group_name_H-M   'P 1'
#
loop_
_entity.id
_entity.type
_entity.pdbx_description
1 polymer ?
#
loop_
_entity_poly.entity_id
_entity_poly.type
_entity_poly.pdbx_seq_one_letter_code
_entity_poly.pdbx_strand_id
1 'polypeptide(L)'
;MVSFRFFGFHVVVKAEDEAVLEDLHRDFSYFRAPSGRPQLLVELFPHRFPGPELPPLKAALQTPRNLVFRGREESYLDYFGRALAIHRPQEGQFQVYCEDRDLAHEIAFLTILSRVGRHLDAVGLHRVHALGVEVGGQAVLILLPMAGGKTTLALKLLGSEGVKLLSEDSPVISRRGEVFPFPLRIGVRVGGEPPGIPARFLRTVRRMEFGPKTLIDIDYFRDKIASPCPAGAVLLGERWLSGPSCICPEARGRALKGFIHNSVVGLGLYQGVEFLLASSPWELLGKTGLAWSRLRNSLQVMRRSQVYRFAMGPDSEETFRVLRQFLRDFSERERQRP
;
A
#
# COMPACT_ATOMS: atom_id res chain seq x y z
N MET A 1 2.68 -2.75 -23.49
CA MET A 1 3.52 -3.31 -22.40
C MET A 1 4.03 -2.19 -21.52
N VAL A 2 4.10 -2.38 -20.20
CA VAL A 2 4.67 -1.43 -19.23
C VAL A 2 5.62 -2.13 -18.25
N SER A 3 6.54 -1.38 -17.65
CA SER A 3 7.60 -1.91 -16.76
C SER A 3 7.78 -1.03 -15.52
N PHE A 4 7.95 -1.69 -14.37
CA PHE A 4 8.09 -1.05 -13.06
C PHE A 4 9.19 -1.69 -12.22
N ARG A 5 9.95 -0.90 -11.47
CA ARG A 5 10.98 -1.37 -10.54
C ARG A 5 10.71 -0.90 -9.12
N PHE A 6 10.34 -1.85 -8.26
CA PHE A 6 10.07 -1.61 -6.84
C PHE A 6 11.23 -2.14 -6.00
N PHE A 7 12.12 -1.28 -5.51
CA PHE A 7 13.19 -1.70 -4.58
C PHE A 7 13.99 -2.90 -5.11
N GLY A 8 14.36 -2.86 -6.40
CA GLY A 8 15.08 -3.95 -7.08
C GLY A 8 14.20 -5.07 -7.66
N PHE A 9 12.89 -5.07 -7.41
CA PHE A 9 11.94 -6.02 -8.00
C PHE A 9 11.38 -5.49 -9.32
N HIS A 10 11.66 -6.17 -10.43
CA HIS A 10 11.21 -5.77 -11.74
C HIS A 10 9.92 -6.50 -12.12
N VAL A 11 8.91 -5.72 -12.46
CA VAL A 11 7.59 -6.17 -12.92
C VAL A 11 7.39 -5.71 -14.34
N VAL A 12 6.92 -6.62 -15.21
CA VAL A 12 6.47 -6.29 -16.56
C VAL A 12 5.00 -6.68 -16.68
N VAL A 13 4.21 -5.78 -17.26
CA VAL A 13 2.81 -6.07 -17.60
C VAL A 13 2.61 -5.99 -19.11
N LYS A 14 2.00 -7.03 -19.66
CA LYS A 14 1.52 -7.07 -21.04
C LYS A 14 0.00 -7.19 -21.01
N ALA A 15 -0.66 -6.45 -21.88
CA ALA A 15 -2.08 -6.57 -22.11
C ALA A 15 -2.36 -6.23 -23.57
N GLU A 16 -3.43 -6.80 -24.11
CA GLU A 16 -3.97 -6.41 -25.42
C GLU A 16 -4.78 -5.11 -25.31
N ASP A 17 -5.42 -4.87 -24.16
CA ASP A 17 -6.12 -3.62 -23.86
C ASP A 17 -5.13 -2.54 -23.38
N GLU A 18 -4.88 -1.55 -24.23
CA GLU A 18 -4.00 -0.41 -23.94
C GLU A 18 -4.50 0.44 -22.77
N ALA A 19 -5.81 0.52 -22.55
CA ALA A 19 -6.38 1.34 -21.49
C ALA A 19 -6.07 0.75 -20.10
N VAL A 20 -6.04 -0.58 -19.98
CA VAL A 20 -5.58 -1.25 -18.73
C VAL A 20 -4.11 -0.96 -18.46
N LEU A 21 -3.27 -0.96 -19.51
CA LEU A 21 -1.85 -0.64 -19.37
C LEU A 21 -1.65 0.81 -18.96
N GLU A 22 -2.43 1.74 -19.50
CA GLU A 22 -2.41 3.15 -19.12
C GLU A 22 -2.78 3.33 -17.65
N ASP A 23 -3.85 2.67 -17.18
CA ASP A 23 -4.25 2.76 -15.77
C ASP A 23 -3.18 2.21 -14.82
N LEU A 24 -2.58 1.07 -15.14
CA LEU A 24 -1.48 0.50 -14.36
C LEU A 24 -0.23 1.39 -14.41
N HIS A 25 0.07 1.99 -15.57
CA HIS A 25 1.15 2.95 -15.72
C HIS A 25 0.93 4.14 -14.79
N ARG A 26 -0.29 4.68 -14.72
CA ARG A 26 -0.66 5.79 -13.85
C ARG A 26 -0.66 5.40 -12.36
N ASP A 27 -1.08 4.18 -12.02
CA ASP A 27 -1.07 3.68 -10.63
C ASP A 27 0.33 3.60 -10.03
N PHE A 28 1.30 3.19 -10.85
CA PHE A 28 2.67 2.87 -10.43
C PHE A 28 3.72 3.79 -11.06
N SER A 29 3.33 4.99 -11.50
CA SER A 29 4.20 5.87 -12.29
C SER A 29 5.49 6.28 -11.57
N TYR A 30 5.46 6.38 -10.24
CA TYR A 30 6.65 6.60 -9.41
C TYR A 30 7.71 5.49 -9.55
N PHE A 31 7.29 4.26 -9.86
CA PHE A 31 8.15 3.10 -9.99
C PHE A 31 8.47 2.76 -11.45
N ARG A 32 8.17 3.64 -12.40
CA ARG A 32 8.44 3.38 -13.82
C ARG A 32 9.92 3.05 -14.04
N ALA A 33 10.18 2.03 -14.84
CA ALA A 33 11.52 1.63 -15.21
C ALA A 33 11.60 1.34 -16.72
N PRO A 34 12.82 1.39 -17.29
CA PRO A 34 13.07 0.84 -18.61
C PRO A 34 12.76 -0.66 -18.64
N SER A 35 12.38 -1.16 -19.82
CA SER A 35 12.17 -2.58 -20.06
C SER A 35 13.44 -3.40 -19.77
N GLY A 36 13.24 -4.66 -19.37
CA GLY A 36 14.30 -5.60 -19.00
C GLY A 36 13.72 -6.96 -18.63
N ARG A 37 14.54 -7.86 -18.09
CA ARG A 37 14.08 -9.18 -17.64
C ARG A 37 13.22 -9.04 -16.37
N PRO A 38 11.93 -9.44 -16.36
CA PRO A 38 11.09 -9.34 -15.18
C PRO A 38 11.38 -10.45 -14.17
N GLN A 39 11.19 -10.15 -12.88
CA GLN A 39 10.95 -11.15 -11.84
C GLN A 39 9.47 -11.51 -11.70
N LEU A 40 8.57 -10.64 -12.20
CA LEU A 40 7.14 -10.90 -12.36
C LEU A 40 6.68 -10.44 -13.74
N LEU A 41 6.13 -11.35 -14.53
CA LEU A 41 5.42 -11.07 -15.76
C LEU A 41 3.92 -11.23 -15.53
N VAL A 42 3.15 -10.16 -15.70
CA VAL A 42 1.69 -10.19 -15.69
C VAL A 42 1.18 -10.06 -17.13
N GLU A 43 0.35 -10.99 -17.58
CA GLU A 43 -0.24 -10.98 -18.92
C GLU A 43 -1.77 -10.95 -18.80
N LEU A 44 -2.39 -9.97 -19.45
CA LEU A 44 -3.84 -9.75 -19.38
C LEU A 44 -4.45 -9.97 -20.76
N PHE A 45 -5.42 -10.87 -20.80
CA PHE A 45 -6.14 -11.29 -22.01
C PHE A 45 -7.60 -10.85 -21.89
N PRO A 46 -8.11 -10.02 -22.82
CA PRO A 46 -9.44 -9.41 -22.76
C PRO A 46 -10.56 -10.38 -23.20
N HIS A 47 -10.39 -11.66 -22.90
CA HIS A 47 -11.30 -12.73 -23.30
C HIS A 47 -11.32 -13.83 -22.23
N ARG A 48 -12.33 -14.70 -22.32
CA ARG A 48 -12.40 -15.90 -21.47
C ARG A 48 -11.26 -16.86 -21.77
N PHE A 49 -10.89 -17.68 -20.79
CA PHE A 49 -9.86 -18.69 -20.97
C PHE A 49 -10.25 -19.64 -22.12
N PRO A 50 -9.44 -19.73 -23.19
CA PRO A 50 -9.79 -20.49 -24.39
C PRO A 50 -9.41 -21.97 -24.32
N GLY A 51 -8.73 -22.40 -23.25
CA GLY A 51 -8.07 -23.70 -23.17
C GLY A 51 -8.99 -24.90 -22.92
N PRO A 52 -8.45 -26.13 -23.04
CA PRO A 52 -9.16 -27.37 -22.71
C PRO A 52 -9.62 -27.39 -21.24
N GLU A 53 -10.53 -28.31 -20.91
CA GLU A 53 -11.07 -28.49 -19.55
C GLU A 53 -9.97 -28.32 -18.50
N LEU A 54 -10.16 -27.34 -17.61
CA LEU A 54 -9.29 -27.11 -16.47
C LEU A 54 -9.12 -28.42 -15.68
N PRO A 55 -7.95 -28.66 -15.07
CA PRO A 55 -7.73 -29.88 -14.31
C PRO A 55 -8.79 -30.03 -13.21
N PRO A 56 -9.25 -31.26 -12.90
CA PRO A 56 -10.27 -31.50 -11.88
C PRO A 56 -9.68 -31.31 -10.48
N LEU A 57 -9.54 -30.06 -10.05
CA LEU A 57 -8.97 -29.66 -8.77
C LEU A 57 -10.07 -29.31 -7.77
N LYS A 58 -9.88 -29.71 -6.51
CA LYS A 58 -10.71 -29.22 -5.40
C LYS A 58 -10.26 -27.82 -5.00
N ALA A 59 -11.21 -26.95 -4.69
CA ALA A 59 -10.92 -25.63 -4.12
C ALA A 59 -10.09 -25.80 -2.83
N ALA A 60 -8.91 -25.18 -2.81
CA ALA A 60 -8.00 -25.20 -1.68
C ALA A 60 -8.34 -24.08 -0.68
N LEU A 61 -8.89 -22.97 -1.16
CA LEU A 61 -9.28 -21.81 -0.35
C LEU A 61 -10.40 -21.05 -1.06
N GLN A 62 -11.33 -20.51 -0.27
CA GLN A 62 -12.31 -19.53 -0.72
C GLN A 62 -12.05 -18.22 0.03
N THR A 63 -12.02 -17.12 -0.73
CA THR A 63 -11.90 -15.77 -0.19
C THR A 63 -13.13 -14.95 -0.61
N PRO A 64 -13.31 -13.72 -0.07
CA PRO A 64 -14.37 -12.84 -0.56
C PRO A 64 -14.27 -12.50 -2.06
N ARG A 65 -13.10 -12.68 -2.69
CA ARG A 65 -12.83 -12.24 -4.07
C ARG A 65 -12.72 -13.36 -5.09
N ASN A 66 -12.29 -14.54 -4.65
CA ASN A 66 -12.03 -15.67 -5.54
C ASN A 66 -12.02 -17.01 -4.83
N LEU A 67 -12.11 -18.06 -5.64
CA LEU A 67 -11.78 -19.44 -5.32
C LEU A 67 -10.35 -19.72 -5.78
N VAL A 68 -9.57 -20.38 -4.93
CA VAL A 68 -8.18 -20.74 -5.23
C VAL A 68 -8.08 -22.25 -5.38
N PHE A 69 -7.56 -22.69 -6.52
CA PHE A 69 -7.26 -24.08 -6.83
C PHE A 69 -5.75 -24.25 -6.97
N ARG A 70 -5.22 -25.38 -6.48
CA ARG A 70 -3.78 -25.65 -6.52
C ARG A 70 -3.48 -26.93 -7.26
N GLY A 71 -2.76 -26.80 -8.36
CA GLY A 71 -2.07 -27.89 -9.02
C GLY A 71 -0.67 -28.09 -8.46
N ARG A 72 0.11 -28.94 -9.13
CA ARG A 72 1.53 -29.17 -8.78
C ARG A 72 2.44 -28.02 -9.23
N GLU A 73 2.21 -27.51 -10.44
CA GLU A 73 3.04 -26.48 -11.07
C GLU A 73 2.34 -25.11 -11.12
N GLU A 74 1.01 -25.12 -11.17
CA GLU A 74 0.19 -23.92 -11.35
C GLU A 74 -0.82 -23.75 -10.20
N SER A 75 -1.21 -22.50 -9.96
CA SER A 75 -2.40 -22.18 -9.15
C SER A 75 -3.40 -21.40 -9.99
N TYR A 76 -4.68 -21.71 -9.80
CA TYR A 76 -5.78 -21.04 -10.49
C TYR A 76 -6.58 -20.23 -9.49
N LEU A 77 -6.98 -19.01 -9.89
CA LEU A 77 -7.85 -18.14 -9.13
C LEU A 77 -9.07 -17.85 -9.99
N ASP A 78 -10.20 -18.40 -9.58
CA ASP A 78 -11.49 -18.14 -10.21
C ASP A 78 -12.21 -17.02 -9.47
N TYR A 79 -12.47 -15.92 -10.16
CA TYR A 79 -13.20 -14.76 -9.65
C TYR A 79 -14.71 -14.96 -9.86
N PHE A 80 -15.21 -16.12 -9.40
CA PHE A 80 -16.59 -16.54 -9.49
C PHE A 80 -17.15 -16.51 -10.92
N GLY A 81 -16.36 -17.00 -11.88
CA GLY A 81 -16.71 -17.06 -13.29
C GLY A 81 -16.52 -15.75 -14.07
N ARG A 82 -16.16 -14.64 -13.40
CA ARG A 82 -15.93 -13.34 -14.07
C ARG A 82 -14.52 -13.19 -14.66
N ALA A 83 -13.55 -13.88 -14.07
CA ALA A 83 -12.17 -13.90 -14.52
C ALA A 83 -11.49 -15.19 -14.04
N LEU A 84 -10.49 -15.64 -14.80
CA LEU A 84 -9.59 -16.70 -14.38
C LEU A 84 -8.16 -16.17 -14.39
N ALA A 85 -7.46 -16.29 -13.27
CA ALA A 85 -6.03 -16.05 -13.22
C ALA A 85 -5.24 -17.33 -13.01
N ILE A 86 -4.14 -17.48 -13.73
CA ILE A 86 -3.24 -18.64 -13.70
C ILE A 86 -1.87 -18.15 -13.25
N HIS A 87 -1.33 -18.76 -12.20
CA HIS A 87 -0.07 -18.38 -11.60
C HIS A 87 0.95 -19.52 -11.68
N ARG A 88 2.08 -19.26 -12.34
CA ARG A 88 3.24 -20.15 -12.46
C ARG A 88 4.40 -19.58 -11.64
N PRO A 89 4.55 -19.97 -10.36
CA PRO A 89 5.54 -19.36 -9.47
C PRO A 89 6.99 -19.56 -9.92
N GLN A 90 7.32 -20.72 -10.49
CA GLN A 90 8.69 -21.04 -10.91
C GLN A 90 9.16 -20.13 -12.07
N GLU A 91 8.23 -19.72 -12.92
CA GLU A 91 8.47 -18.85 -14.07
C GLU A 91 8.29 -17.36 -13.74
N GLY A 92 7.73 -17.04 -12.58
CA GLY A 92 7.34 -15.68 -12.23
C GLY A 92 6.23 -15.14 -13.16
N GLN A 93 5.39 -16.01 -13.72
CA GLN A 93 4.34 -15.63 -14.66
C GLN A 93 2.96 -15.64 -14.00
N PHE A 94 2.15 -14.65 -14.36
CA PHE A 94 0.76 -14.52 -13.93
C PHE A 94 -0.11 -14.12 -15.12
N GLN A 95 -1.02 -14.98 -15.53
CA GLN A 95 -1.91 -14.75 -16.66
C GLN A 95 -3.32 -14.48 -16.13
N VAL A 96 -4.04 -13.53 -16.72
CA VAL A 96 -5.41 -13.18 -16.35
C VAL A 96 -6.26 -13.15 -17.60
N TYR A 97 -7.33 -13.94 -17.60
CA TYR A 97 -8.34 -14.01 -18.65
C TYR A 97 -9.60 -13.35 -18.11
N CYS A 98 -9.97 -12.19 -18.66
CA CYS A 98 -11.08 -11.41 -18.17
C CYS A 98 -11.62 -10.46 -19.24
N GLU A 99 -12.92 -10.53 -19.51
CA GLU A 99 -13.62 -9.63 -20.45
C GLU A 99 -13.88 -8.24 -19.85
N ASP A 100 -13.90 -8.15 -18.51
CA ASP A 100 -14.17 -6.91 -17.77
C ASP A 100 -12.85 -6.16 -17.49
N ARG A 101 -12.68 -5.02 -18.16
CA ARG A 101 -11.50 -4.15 -18.05
C ARG A 101 -11.19 -3.76 -16.60
N ASP A 102 -12.19 -3.31 -15.84
CA ASP A 102 -12.01 -2.80 -14.47
C ASP A 102 -11.57 -3.95 -13.56
N LEU A 103 -12.15 -5.14 -13.75
CA LEU A 103 -11.76 -6.34 -13.01
C LEU A 103 -10.33 -6.79 -13.39
N ALA A 104 -9.98 -6.81 -14.68
CA ALA A 104 -8.63 -7.15 -15.13
C ALA A 104 -7.57 -6.21 -14.55
N HIS A 105 -7.86 -4.90 -14.57
CA HIS A 105 -7.04 -3.86 -13.95
C HIS A 105 -6.87 -4.11 -12.45
N GLU A 106 -7.96 -4.35 -11.72
CA GLU A 106 -7.91 -4.57 -10.26
C GLU A 106 -7.13 -5.84 -9.91
N ILE A 107 -7.32 -6.94 -10.65
CA ILE A 107 -6.55 -8.18 -10.48
C ILE A 107 -5.06 -7.93 -10.68
N ALA A 108 -4.69 -7.25 -11.76
CA ALA A 108 -3.30 -6.93 -12.06
C ALA A 108 -2.68 -6.05 -10.97
N PHE A 109 -3.37 -4.97 -10.59
CA PHE A 109 -2.96 -4.03 -9.55
C PHE A 109 -2.69 -4.74 -8.22
N LEU A 110 -3.64 -5.56 -7.77
CA LEU A 110 -3.54 -6.32 -6.52
C LEU A 110 -2.43 -7.38 -6.56
N THR A 111 -2.28 -8.07 -7.69
CA THR A 111 -1.22 -9.06 -7.90
C THR A 111 0.16 -8.41 -7.78
N ILE A 112 0.37 -7.28 -8.44
CA ILE A 112 1.63 -6.52 -8.36
C ILE A 112 1.92 -6.15 -6.91
N LEU A 113 0.97 -5.56 -6.19
CA LEU A 113 1.16 -5.20 -4.78
C LEU A 113 1.47 -6.39 -3.88
N SER A 114 0.82 -7.53 -4.10
CA SER A 114 1.08 -8.75 -3.31
C SER A 114 2.52 -9.23 -3.53
N ARG A 115 2.97 -9.29 -4.79
CA ARG A 115 4.33 -9.77 -5.14
C ARG A 115 5.42 -8.81 -4.72
N VAL A 116 5.20 -7.52 -4.90
CA VAL A 116 6.10 -6.47 -4.37
C VAL A 116 6.19 -6.58 -2.85
N GLY A 117 5.06 -6.77 -2.15
CA GLY A 117 5.05 -6.98 -0.71
C GLY A 117 5.89 -8.17 -0.27
N ARG A 118 5.76 -9.32 -0.96
CA ARG A 118 6.57 -10.52 -0.69
C ARG A 118 8.06 -10.29 -0.96
N HIS A 119 8.41 -9.58 -2.03
CA HIS A 119 9.81 -9.21 -2.30
C HIS A 119 10.38 -8.32 -1.20
N LEU A 120 9.66 -7.26 -0.81
CA LEU A 120 10.07 -6.37 0.27
C LEU A 120 10.36 -7.17 1.55
N ASP A 121 9.43 -8.04 1.93
CA ASP A 121 9.59 -8.91 3.10
C ASP A 121 10.84 -9.78 3.02
N ALA A 122 11.14 -10.36 1.84
CA ALA A 122 12.33 -11.17 1.60
C ALA A 122 13.63 -10.38 1.72
N VAL A 123 13.65 -9.11 1.30
CA VAL A 123 14.84 -8.23 1.43
C VAL A 123 14.89 -7.48 2.77
N GLY A 124 13.99 -7.79 3.71
CA GLY A 124 13.97 -7.19 5.05
C GLY A 124 13.44 -5.76 5.10
N LEU A 125 12.66 -5.36 4.10
CA LEU A 125 11.87 -4.12 4.05
C LEU A 125 10.41 -4.45 4.32
N HIS A 126 9.71 -3.65 5.11
CA HIS A 126 8.33 -3.99 5.50
C HIS A 126 7.40 -2.80 5.29
N ARG A 127 6.24 -3.05 4.68
CA ARG A 127 5.17 -2.03 4.58
C ARG A 127 4.47 -1.90 5.92
N VAL A 128 4.16 -0.67 6.32
CA VAL A 128 3.38 -0.38 7.53
C VAL A 128 2.08 0.29 7.10
N HIS A 129 0.94 -0.16 7.61
CA HIS A 129 -0.34 0.50 7.35
C HIS A 129 -0.41 1.85 8.09
N ALA A 130 -0.01 2.93 7.42
CA ALA A 130 0.08 4.27 7.99
C ALA A 130 0.11 5.33 6.89
N LEU A 131 -0.32 6.54 7.22
CA LEU A 131 0.05 7.72 6.43
C LEU A 131 1.46 8.13 6.83
N GLY A 132 2.40 8.11 5.88
CA GLY A 132 3.77 8.56 6.08
C GLY A 132 4.01 9.91 5.41
N VAL A 133 4.45 10.90 6.19
CA VAL A 133 4.93 12.19 5.69
C VAL A 133 6.34 12.48 6.20
N GLU A 134 7.06 13.33 5.50
CA GLU A 134 8.35 13.87 5.90
C GLU A 134 8.20 15.36 6.23
N VAL A 135 8.79 15.76 7.36
CA VAL A 135 8.94 17.14 7.79
C VAL A 135 10.30 17.33 8.46
N GLY A 136 11.05 18.35 8.03
CA GLY A 136 12.36 18.67 8.63
C GLY A 136 13.40 17.56 8.50
N GLY A 137 13.35 16.75 7.44
CA GLY A 137 14.26 15.63 7.19
C GLY A 137 13.92 14.35 7.96
N GLN A 138 12.77 14.30 8.65
CA GLN A 138 12.37 13.18 9.50
C GLN A 138 10.98 12.66 9.10
N ALA A 139 10.81 11.34 9.15
CA ALA A 139 9.52 10.72 8.89
C ALA A 139 8.58 10.81 10.09
N VAL A 140 7.34 11.18 9.82
CA VAL A 140 6.21 11.12 10.75
C VAL A 140 5.21 10.09 10.23
N LEU A 141 5.04 9.00 10.99
CA LEU A 141 4.10 7.92 10.68
C LEU A 141 2.82 8.11 11.49
N ILE A 142 1.70 8.28 10.79
CA ILE A 142 0.38 8.51 11.37
C ILE A 142 -0.46 7.25 11.19
N LEU A 143 -0.65 6.52 12.28
CA LEU A 143 -1.41 5.28 12.31
C LEU A 143 -2.85 5.61 12.66
N LEU A 144 -3.71 5.72 11.66
CA LEU A 144 -5.13 5.98 11.86
C LEU A 144 -5.94 4.69 11.81
N PRO A 145 -7.04 4.57 12.58
CA PRO A 145 -7.99 3.48 12.41
C PRO A 145 -8.62 3.52 11.01
N MET A 146 -9.19 2.38 10.59
CA MET A 146 -9.93 2.31 9.32
C MET A 146 -11.04 3.38 9.29
N ALA A 147 -11.23 4.00 8.11
CA ALA A 147 -12.12 5.16 7.92
C ALA A 147 -11.77 6.40 8.78
N GLY A 148 -10.56 6.49 9.35
CA GLY A 148 -10.05 7.64 10.11
C GLY A 148 -9.67 8.86 9.26
N GLY A 149 -10.10 8.93 8.00
CA GLY A 149 -9.85 10.09 7.15
C GLY A 149 -8.42 10.24 6.63
N LYS A 150 -7.60 9.16 6.59
CA LYS A 150 -6.20 9.17 6.09
C LYS A 150 -6.06 9.93 4.77
N THR A 151 -6.87 9.58 3.79
CA THR A 151 -6.82 10.18 2.45
C THR A 151 -7.14 11.68 2.48
N THR A 152 -8.15 12.08 3.25
CA THR A 152 -8.52 13.50 3.43
C THR A 152 -7.40 14.27 4.12
N LEU A 153 -6.82 13.69 5.17
CA LEU A 153 -5.71 14.26 5.92
C LEU A 153 -4.46 14.41 5.05
N ALA A 154 -4.13 13.37 4.26
CA ALA A 154 -3.01 13.35 3.34
C ALA A 154 -3.10 14.49 2.31
N LEU A 155 -4.27 14.70 1.70
CA LEU A 155 -4.47 15.76 0.72
C LEU A 155 -4.34 17.15 1.33
N LYS A 156 -4.90 17.39 2.52
CA LYS A 156 -4.73 18.67 3.23
C LYS A 156 -3.27 18.92 3.61
N LEU A 157 -2.56 17.89 4.06
CA LEU A 157 -1.13 17.97 4.40
C LEU A 157 -0.26 18.26 3.18
N LEU A 158 -0.56 17.68 2.02
CA LEU A 158 0.16 17.95 0.77
C LEU A 158 0.04 19.42 0.32
N GLY A 159 -1.07 20.08 0.66
CA GLY A 159 -1.26 21.52 0.47
C GLY A 159 -0.48 22.39 1.46
N SER A 160 0.16 21.81 2.48
CA SER A 160 0.98 22.55 3.45
C SER A 160 2.43 22.69 2.98
N GLU A 161 3.04 23.84 3.27
CA GLU A 161 4.47 24.06 3.03
C GLU A 161 5.33 23.21 3.97
N GLY A 162 6.49 22.76 3.47
CA GLY A 162 7.45 21.97 4.26
C GLY A 162 7.03 20.52 4.53
N VAL A 163 5.87 20.07 4.06
CA VAL A 163 5.41 18.68 4.17
C VAL A 163 5.60 17.96 2.83
N LYS A 164 6.20 16.76 2.89
CA LYS A 164 6.31 15.84 1.75
C LYS A 164 5.70 14.48 2.09
N LEU A 165 5.18 13.77 1.09
CA LEU A 165 4.55 12.47 1.23
C LEU A 165 5.58 11.35 1.06
N LEU A 166 5.59 10.40 2.00
CA LEU A 166 6.26 9.11 1.84
C LEU A 166 5.28 8.09 1.22
N SER A 167 4.08 7.96 1.79
CA SER A 167 3.01 7.12 1.26
C SER A 167 1.70 7.44 1.96
N GLU A 168 0.56 7.38 1.25
CA GLU A 168 -0.76 7.60 1.86
C GLU A 168 -1.22 6.42 2.72
N ASP A 169 -0.72 5.21 2.42
CA ASP A 169 -1.25 3.99 3.03
C ASP A 169 -0.18 3.00 3.51
N SER A 170 0.96 2.92 2.83
CA SER A 170 1.91 1.81 3.04
C SER A 170 3.39 2.19 2.94
N PRO A 171 3.87 3.20 3.72
CA PRO A 171 5.30 3.52 3.76
C PRO A 171 6.13 2.29 4.14
N VAL A 172 7.36 2.23 3.63
CA VAL A 172 8.24 1.07 3.79
C VAL A 172 9.28 1.35 4.86
N ILE A 173 9.46 0.46 5.82
CA ILE A 173 10.43 0.61 6.91
C ILE A 173 11.60 -0.37 6.78
N SER A 174 12.81 0.09 7.09
CA SER A 174 14.03 -0.72 7.05
C SER A 174 14.51 -1.17 8.43
N ARG A 175 15.44 -2.12 8.43
CA ARG A 175 16.18 -2.58 9.62
C ARG A 175 17.01 -1.47 10.26
N ARG A 176 17.29 -0.39 9.53
CA ARG A 176 18.00 0.80 10.01
C ARG A 176 17.05 1.87 10.55
N GLY A 177 15.74 1.60 10.66
CA GLY A 177 14.77 2.58 11.14
C GLY A 177 14.61 3.79 10.21
N GLU A 178 14.93 3.60 8.93
CA GLU A 178 14.61 4.54 7.87
C GLU A 178 13.23 4.21 7.32
N VAL A 179 12.55 5.25 6.82
CA VAL A 179 11.26 5.15 6.14
C VAL A 179 11.47 5.55 4.69
N PHE A 180 11.08 4.65 3.80
CA PHE A 180 11.16 4.81 2.36
C PHE A 180 9.79 5.20 1.79
N PRO A 181 9.77 6.06 0.77
CA PRO A 181 8.55 6.40 0.08
C PRO A 181 8.00 5.15 -0.63
N PHE A 182 6.69 4.94 -0.52
CA PHE A 182 5.96 3.96 -1.32
C PHE A 182 4.68 4.62 -1.86
N PRO A 183 4.83 5.66 -2.70
CA PRO A 183 3.73 6.50 -3.09
C PRO A 183 2.98 5.81 -4.23
N LEU A 184 1.68 5.73 -4.09
CA LEU A 184 0.76 5.23 -5.11
C LEU A 184 -0.31 6.31 -5.34
N ARG A 185 -1.15 6.14 -6.36
CA ARG A 185 -2.36 6.96 -6.53
C ARG A 185 -3.20 7.09 -5.26
N ILE A 186 -3.77 8.28 -5.05
CA ILE A 186 -4.59 8.64 -3.89
C ILE A 186 -6.07 8.49 -4.26
N GLY A 187 -6.83 7.70 -3.50
CA GLY A 187 -8.23 7.40 -3.84
C GLY A 187 -9.27 8.08 -2.96
N VAL A 188 -9.92 9.12 -3.49
CA VAL A 188 -11.01 9.87 -2.84
C VAL A 188 -12.40 9.35 -3.24
N ARG A 189 -13.43 9.80 -2.52
CA ARG A 189 -14.83 9.60 -2.98
C ARG A 189 -15.05 10.38 -4.26
N VAL A 190 -15.95 9.90 -5.11
CA VAL A 190 -16.33 10.61 -6.35
C VAL A 190 -16.84 12.01 -6.00
N GLY A 191 -16.29 13.05 -6.64
CA GLY A 191 -16.58 14.46 -6.35
C GLY A 191 -15.90 15.00 -5.10
N GLY A 192 -15.01 14.23 -4.47
CA GLY A 192 -14.25 14.61 -3.27
C GLY A 192 -12.80 15.01 -3.55
N GLU A 193 -12.42 15.14 -4.82
CA GLU A 193 -11.13 15.64 -5.24
C GLU A 193 -10.92 17.12 -4.88
N PRO A 194 -9.69 17.53 -4.51
CA PRO A 194 -9.38 18.95 -4.30
C PRO A 194 -9.62 19.78 -5.57
N PRO A 195 -10.10 21.03 -5.44
CA PRO A 195 -10.26 21.93 -6.58
C PRO A 195 -8.89 22.22 -7.21
N GLY A 196 -8.86 22.37 -8.54
CA GLY A 196 -7.67 22.76 -9.28
C GLY A 196 -6.76 21.61 -9.73
N ILE A 197 -7.06 20.35 -9.38
CA ILE A 197 -6.34 19.21 -9.96
C ILE A 197 -6.78 19.04 -11.42
N PRO A 198 -5.85 19.09 -12.40
CA PRO A 198 -6.19 18.92 -13.81
C PRO A 198 -6.81 17.54 -14.09
N ALA A 199 -7.84 17.50 -14.95
CA ALA A 199 -8.57 16.27 -15.27
C ALA A 199 -7.68 15.11 -15.77
N ARG A 200 -6.55 15.42 -16.42
CA ARG A 200 -5.56 14.42 -16.86
C ARG A 200 -4.95 13.60 -15.72
N PHE A 201 -4.97 14.10 -14.49
CA PHE A 201 -4.48 13.39 -13.30
C PHE A 201 -5.60 12.69 -12.53
N LEU A 202 -6.84 12.79 -12.99
CA LEU A 202 -8.00 12.19 -12.36
C LEU A 202 -8.48 11.00 -13.20
N ARG A 203 -9.01 9.97 -12.53
CA ARG A 203 -9.81 8.91 -13.16
C ARG A 203 -10.76 8.31 -12.14
N THR A 204 -11.89 7.77 -12.60
CA THR A 204 -12.80 7.01 -11.74
C THR A 204 -12.59 5.53 -11.98
N VAL A 205 -12.40 4.77 -10.91
CA VAL A 205 -12.26 3.31 -10.97
C VAL A 205 -13.39 2.65 -10.19
N ARG A 206 -13.99 1.62 -10.78
CA ARG A 206 -14.95 0.73 -10.11
C ARG A 206 -14.17 -0.38 -9.41
N ARG A 207 -14.59 -0.73 -8.20
CA ARG A 207 -13.90 -1.76 -7.39
C ARG A 207 -14.82 -2.94 -7.15
N MET A 208 -14.26 -4.14 -7.04
CA MET A 208 -15.00 -5.37 -6.77
C MET A 208 -15.85 -5.27 -5.50
N GLU A 209 -15.26 -4.80 -4.40
CA GLU A 209 -15.86 -4.90 -3.05
C GLU A 209 -16.52 -3.61 -2.56
N PHE A 210 -16.32 -2.49 -3.25
CA PHE A 210 -16.72 -1.18 -2.74
C PHE A 210 -17.16 -0.25 -3.86
N GLY A 211 -17.88 0.81 -3.49
CA GLY A 211 -18.26 1.86 -4.43
C GLY A 211 -17.08 2.49 -5.18
N PRO A 212 -17.38 3.16 -6.32
CA PRO A 212 -16.37 3.77 -7.16
C PRO A 212 -15.57 4.83 -6.40
N LYS A 213 -14.32 5.03 -6.82
CA LYS A 213 -13.44 6.06 -6.30
C LYS A 213 -12.86 6.90 -7.43
N THR A 214 -12.68 8.20 -7.16
CA THR A 214 -11.81 9.03 -8.00
C THR A 214 -10.38 8.85 -7.51
N LEU A 215 -9.50 8.45 -8.40
CA LEU A 215 -8.07 8.30 -8.16
C LEU A 215 -7.35 9.54 -8.69
N ILE A 216 -6.45 10.07 -7.87
CA ILE A 216 -5.53 11.14 -8.23
C ILE A 216 -4.16 10.52 -8.46
N ASP A 217 -3.59 10.78 -9.64
CA ASP A 217 -2.26 10.31 -10.01
C ASP A 217 -1.19 10.84 -9.09
N ILE A 218 -0.28 9.95 -8.72
CA ILE A 218 0.82 10.31 -7.83
C ILE A 218 1.80 11.29 -8.49
N ASP A 219 1.84 11.32 -9.83
CA ASP A 219 2.63 12.28 -10.60
C ASP A 219 2.22 13.74 -10.38
N TYR A 220 0.95 14.00 -10.05
CA TYR A 220 0.52 15.34 -9.70
C TYR A 220 1.25 15.86 -8.45
N PHE A 221 1.66 14.97 -7.56
CA PHE A 221 2.37 15.28 -6.32
C PHE A 221 3.87 15.04 -6.40
N ARG A 222 4.46 14.86 -7.59
CA ARG A 222 5.87 14.43 -7.75
C ARG A 222 6.86 15.26 -6.92
N ASP A 223 6.74 16.59 -6.94
CA ASP A 223 7.62 17.51 -6.20
C ASP A 223 7.38 17.51 -4.68
N LYS A 224 6.28 16.91 -4.26
CA LYS A 224 5.88 16.72 -2.87
C LYS A 224 6.17 15.30 -2.37
N ILE A 225 6.84 14.44 -3.14
CA ILE A 225 7.25 13.11 -2.68
C ILE A 225 8.60 13.24 -1.94
N ALA A 226 8.68 12.65 -0.75
CA ALA A 226 9.89 12.65 0.05
C ALA A 226 10.91 11.63 -0.47
N SER A 227 12.19 11.88 -0.17
CA SER A 227 13.23 10.86 -0.25
C SER A 227 13.23 9.99 1.02
N PRO A 228 13.90 8.82 1.03
CA PRO A 228 14.07 8.05 2.25
C PRO A 228 14.66 8.89 3.38
N CYS A 229 14.11 8.78 4.59
CA CYS A 229 14.53 9.56 5.73
C CYS A 229 14.43 8.75 7.03
N PRO A 230 15.19 9.11 8.08
CA PRO A 230 15.07 8.48 9.40
C PRO A 230 13.67 8.67 10.01
N ALA A 231 13.25 7.70 10.81
CA ALA A 231 12.01 7.82 11.58
C ALA A 231 12.16 8.84 12.73
N GLY A 232 11.25 9.82 12.78
CA GLY A 232 11.27 10.89 13.78
C GLY A 232 10.09 10.87 14.74
N ALA A 233 8.87 10.61 14.26
CA ALA A 233 7.67 10.52 15.11
C ALA A 233 6.66 9.46 14.66
N VAL A 234 5.94 8.91 15.64
CA VAL A 234 4.81 8.00 15.44
C VAL A 234 3.59 8.56 16.17
N LEU A 235 2.50 8.79 15.44
CA LEU A 235 1.23 9.27 15.96
C LEU A 235 0.23 8.12 15.94
N LEU A 236 -0.30 7.77 17.11
CA LEU A 236 -1.40 6.81 17.25
C LEU A 236 -2.72 7.56 17.19
N GLY A 237 -3.45 7.42 16.08
CA GLY A 237 -4.75 8.03 15.89
C GLY A 237 -5.83 7.33 16.69
N GLU A 238 -6.64 8.11 17.41
CA GLU A 238 -7.86 7.66 18.08
C GLU A 238 -9.01 8.57 17.65
N ARG A 239 -10.19 8.01 17.37
CA ARG A 239 -11.39 8.81 17.09
C ARG A 239 -12.20 8.95 18.35
N TRP A 240 -12.53 10.18 18.70
CA TRP A 240 -13.37 10.49 19.84
C TRP A 240 -14.72 10.99 19.34
N LEU A 241 -15.79 10.59 20.03
CA LEU A 241 -17.15 10.99 19.68
C LEU A 241 -17.39 12.49 19.93
N SER A 242 -16.73 13.04 20.94
CA SER A 242 -16.83 14.43 21.36
C SER A 242 -15.50 14.91 21.97
N GLY A 243 -15.39 16.22 22.17
CA GLY A 243 -14.19 16.87 22.71
C GLY A 243 -13.24 17.38 21.63
N PRO A 244 -12.24 18.20 22.04
CA PRO A 244 -11.29 18.80 21.13
C PRO A 244 -10.26 17.79 20.62
N SER A 245 -9.67 18.10 19.47
CA SER A 245 -8.56 17.31 18.93
C SER A 245 -7.26 17.68 19.65
N CYS A 246 -6.43 16.70 19.98
CA CYS A 246 -5.15 16.98 20.65
C CYS A 246 -4.07 15.94 20.31
N ILE A 247 -2.81 16.39 20.40
CA ILE A 247 -1.63 15.54 20.26
C ILE A 247 -0.83 15.63 21.55
N CYS A 248 -0.70 14.51 22.25
CA CYS A 248 0.01 14.44 23.53
C CYS A 248 1.11 13.37 23.47
N PRO A 249 2.25 13.55 24.15
CA PRO A 249 3.24 12.49 24.30
C PRO A 249 2.60 11.21 24.87
N GLU A 250 3.04 10.05 24.39
CA GLU A 250 2.53 8.75 24.82
C GLU A 250 3.68 7.78 25.06
N ALA A 251 3.47 6.82 25.97
CA ALA A 251 4.44 5.81 26.30
C ALA A 251 4.70 4.87 25.11
N ARG A 252 5.98 4.60 24.84
CA ARG A 252 6.43 3.72 23.75
C ARG A 252 5.79 2.34 23.78
N GLY A 253 5.49 1.79 24.96
CA GLY A 253 4.87 0.47 25.12
C GLY A 253 3.48 0.37 24.47
N ARG A 254 2.65 1.42 24.61
CA ARG A 254 1.32 1.46 23.98
C ARG A 254 1.42 1.56 22.46
N ALA A 255 2.33 2.40 21.97
CA ALA A 255 2.58 2.53 20.54
C ALA A 255 3.15 1.28 19.92
N LEU A 256 3.99 0.53 20.62
CA LEU A 256 4.54 -0.72 20.11
C LEU A 256 3.42 -1.72 19.79
N LYS A 257 2.42 -1.86 20.65
CA LYS A 257 1.26 -2.75 20.38
C LYS A 257 0.49 -2.31 19.13
N GLY A 258 0.16 -1.02 19.03
CA GLY A 258 -0.55 -0.46 17.87
C GLY A 258 0.27 -0.57 16.57
N PHE A 259 1.57 -0.32 16.64
CA PHE A 259 2.47 -0.38 15.49
C PHE A 259 2.70 -1.82 15.01
N ILE A 260 2.92 -2.77 15.94
CA ILE A 260 3.02 -4.20 15.62
C ILE A 260 1.73 -4.68 14.95
N HIS A 261 0.56 -4.26 15.43
CA HIS A 261 -0.71 -4.64 14.80
C HIS A 261 -0.80 -4.17 13.34
N ASN A 262 -0.40 -2.93 13.06
CA ASN A 262 -0.45 -2.34 11.72
C ASN A 262 0.72 -2.75 10.78
N SER A 263 1.80 -3.30 11.33
CA SER A 263 3.01 -3.69 10.58
C SER A 263 3.17 -5.22 10.45
N VAL A 264 3.01 -5.96 11.55
CA VAL A 264 3.26 -7.41 11.63
C VAL A 264 2.06 -8.21 11.16
N VAL A 265 0.86 -7.91 11.67
CA VAL A 265 -0.37 -8.59 11.23
C VAL A 265 -0.78 -8.11 9.84
N GLY A 266 -0.45 -6.85 9.51
CA GLY A 266 -0.78 -6.19 8.25
C GLY A 266 -2.27 -6.13 7.96
N LEU A 267 -3.07 -6.06 9.03
CA LEU A 267 -4.48 -5.72 8.98
C LEU A 267 -4.61 -4.34 8.32
N GLY A 268 -5.27 -4.30 7.15
CA GLY A 268 -5.47 -3.10 6.36
C GLY A 268 -4.64 -3.01 5.07
N LEU A 269 -3.59 -3.82 4.91
CA LEU A 269 -2.85 -3.92 3.65
C LEU A 269 -3.29 -5.15 2.85
N TYR A 270 -3.43 -5.01 1.54
CA TYR A 270 -3.56 -6.19 0.69
C TYR A 270 -2.24 -6.97 0.72
N GLN A 271 -2.27 -8.08 1.46
CA GLN A 271 -1.17 -9.05 1.54
C GLN A 271 -1.31 -10.16 0.51
N GLY A 272 -2.44 -10.25 -0.21
CA GLY A 272 -2.73 -11.35 -1.13
C GLY A 272 -2.79 -12.68 -0.39
N VAL A 273 -3.55 -12.74 0.72
CA VAL A 273 -3.74 -13.96 1.53
C VAL A 273 -4.24 -15.14 0.68
N GLU A 274 -4.97 -14.83 -0.39
CA GLU A 274 -5.36 -15.70 -1.50
C GLU A 274 -4.18 -16.52 -2.07
N PHE A 275 -2.97 -15.97 -2.09
CA PHE A 275 -1.73 -16.59 -2.58
C PHE A 275 -0.84 -17.21 -1.49
N LEU A 276 -1.12 -16.96 -0.19
CA LEU A 276 -0.18 -17.21 0.92
C LEU A 276 -0.54 -18.38 1.85
N LEU A 277 -1.76 -18.91 1.78
CA LEU A 277 -2.16 -20.02 2.66
C LEU A 277 -1.72 -21.37 2.10
N ALA A 278 -0.43 -21.54 1.80
CA ALA A 278 0.20 -22.85 1.71
C ALA A 278 0.35 -23.41 3.13
N SER A 279 -0.31 -24.54 3.37
CA SER A 279 -0.37 -25.24 4.65
C SER A 279 0.76 -26.28 4.69
N SER A 280 2.00 -25.79 4.80
CA SER A 280 3.16 -26.64 5.15
C SER A 280 3.77 -26.17 6.47
N PRO A 281 4.10 -27.08 7.41
CA PRO A 281 4.77 -26.77 8.68
C PRO A 281 6.09 -26.00 8.52
N TRP A 282 6.80 -26.21 7.41
CA TRP A 282 8.03 -25.48 7.09
C TRP A 282 7.78 -24.02 6.69
N GLU A 283 6.63 -23.71 6.09
CA GLU A 283 6.24 -22.32 5.84
C GLU A 283 5.81 -21.60 7.12
N LEU A 284 5.26 -22.31 8.11
CA LEU A 284 4.99 -21.75 9.43
C LEU A 284 6.28 -21.31 10.13
N LEU A 285 7.36 -22.09 10.01
CA LEU A 285 8.70 -21.70 10.48
C LEU A 285 9.29 -20.54 9.67
N GLY A 286 9.09 -20.48 8.35
CA GLY A 286 9.44 -19.31 7.55
C GLY A 286 8.67 -18.04 7.97
N LYS A 287 7.40 -18.20 8.38
CA LYS A 287 6.53 -17.12 8.85
C LYS A 287 6.96 -16.58 10.22
N THR A 288 7.58 -17.37 11.10
CA THR A 288 8.16 -16.85 12.36
C THR A 288 9.36 -15.94 12.09
N GLY A 289 10.24 -16.31 11.15
CA GLY A 289 11.36 -15.47 10.72
C GLY A 289 10.89 -14.13 10.12
N LEU A 290 9.83 -14.16 9.31
CA LEU A 290 9.21 -12.95 8.79
C LEU A 290 8.61 -12.08 9.90
N ALA A 291 7.83 -12.68 10.81
CA ALA A 291 7.25 -11.96 11.94
C ALA A 291 8.33 -11.31 12.82
N TRP A 292 9.44 -12.02 13.06
CA TRP A 292 10.60 -11.49 13.77
C TRP A 292 11.29 -10.35 13.01
N SER A 293 11.44 -10.46 11.69
CA SER A 293 11.99 -9.37 10.87
C SER A 293 11.11 -8.12 10.95
N ARG A 294 9.80 -8.27 10.78
CA ARG A 294 8.82 -7.17 10.91
C ARG A 294 8.84 -6.56 12.31
N LEU A 295 8.90 -7.39 13.35
CA LEU A 295 9.02 -6.94 14.73
C LEU A 295 10.32 -6.15 14.95
N ARG A 296 11.46 -6.64 14.47
CA ARG A 296 12.75 -5.96 14.60
C ARG A 296 12.75 -4.59 13.92
N ASN A 297 12.27 -4.48 12.69
CA ASN A 297 12.20 -3.18 12.00
C ASN A 297 11.25 -2.23 12.74
N SER A 298 10.10 -2.75 13.20
CA SER A 298 9.13 -1.98 13.98
C SER A 298 9.77 -1.44 15.26
N LEU A 299 10.48 -2.28 16.02
CA LEU A 299 11.21 -1.87 17.22
C LEU A 299 12.27 -0.81 16.89
N GLN A 300 12.96 -0.92 15.76
CA GLN A 300 13.98 0.05 15.37
C GLN A 300 13.38 1.43 15.05
N VAL A 301 12.25 1.45 14.34
CA VAL A 301 11.48 2.68 14.10
C VAL A 301 11.02 3.28 15.43
N MET A 302 10.38 2.48 16.28
CA MET A 302 9.89 2.93 17.58
C MET A 302 10.99 3.45 18.53
N ARG A 303 12.21 2.91 18.44
CA ARG A 303 13.37 3.39 19.23
C ARG A 303 13.84 4.77 18.79
N ARG A 304 13.76 5.08 17.49
CA ARG A 304 14.17 6.36 16.91
C ARG A 304 13.08 7.42 16.95
N SER A 305 11.83 6.99 17.01
CA SER A 305 10.69 7.90 17.05
C SER A 305 10.35 8.43 18.44
N GLN A 306 9.90 9.69 18.45
CA GLN A 306 9.04 10.23 19.48
C GLN A 306 7.62 9.69 19.27
N VAL A 307 6.90 9.45 20.36
CA VAL A 307 5.61 8.77 20.31
C VAL A 307 4.54 9.68 20.86
N TYR A 308 3.45 9.80 20.10
CA TYR A 308 2.33 10.64 20.46
C TYR A 308 1.02 9.90 20.27
N ARG A 309 0.06 10.23 21.11
CA ARG A 309 -1.35 9.93 20.89
C ARG A 309 -1.98 11.12 20.18
N PHE A 310 -2.71 10.85 19.11
CA PHE A 310 -3.44 11.82 18.32
C PHE A 310 -4.94 11.57 18.47
N ALA A 311 -5.57 12.24 19.42
CA ALA A 311 -7.01 12.20 19.60
C ALA A 311 -7.68 13.13 18.58
N MET A 312 -8.55 12.56 17.76
CA MET A 312 -9.28 13.27 16.71
C MET A 312 -10.73 13.44 17.16
N GLY A 313 -11.11 14.70 17.40
CA GLY A 313 -12.49 15.08 17.70
C GLY A 313 -13.40 15.01 16.46
N PRO A 314 -14.68 15.39 16.59
CA PRO A 314 -15.64 15.36 15.49
C PRO A 314 -15.37 16.44 14.43
N ASP A 315 -14.70 17.54 14.79
CA ASP A 315 -14.33 18.62 13.85
C ASP A 315 -13.06 18.24 13.07
N SER A 316 -13.24 17.99 11.77
CA SER A 316 -12.14 17.63 10.86
C SER A 316 -11.19 18.79 10.53
N GLU A 317 -11.64 20.04 10.61
CA GLU A 317 -10.77 21.21 10.41
C GLU A 317 -9.92 21.48 11.64
N GLU A 318 -10.51 21.35 12.84
CA GLU A 318 -9.76 21.39 14.10
C GLU A 318 -8.69 20.30 14.13
N THR A 319 -9.07 19.06 13.79
CA THR A 319 -8.15 17.91 13.70
C THR A 319 -6.95 18.22 12.79
N PHE A 320 -7.20 18.78 11.61
CA PHE A 320 -6.15 19.16 10.68
C PHE A 320 -5.28 20.30 11.23
N ARG A 321 -5.88 21.32 11.85
CA ARG A 321 -5.15 22.45 12.45
C ARG A 321 -4.17 21.98 13.53
N VAL A 322 -4.63 21.10 14.43
CA VAL A 322 -3.81 20.51 15.50
C VAL A 322 -2.64 19.71 14.92
N LEU A 323 -2.89 18.89 13.91
CA LEU A 323 -1.83 18.13 13.26
C LEU A 323 -0.82 19.03 12.53
N ARG A 324 -1.30 20.03 11.78
CA ARG A 324 -0.43 20.97 11.05
C ARG A 324 0.46 21.75 12.02
N GLN A 325 -0.10 22.22 13.12
CA GLN A 325 0.64 22.90 14.18
C GLN A 325 1.73 21.97 14.74
N PHE A 326 1.36 20.74 15.11
CA PHE A 326 2.31 19.75 15.62
C PHE A 326 3.46 19.50 14.63
N LEU A 327 3.17 19.32 13.34
CA LEU A 327 4.18 19.06 12.32
C LEU A 327 5.14 20.25 12.13
N ARG A 328 4.64 21.49 12.23
CA ARG A 328 5.48 22.68 12.18
C ARG A 328 6.43 22.73 13.39
N ASP A 329 5.88 22.59 14.60
CA ASP A 329 6.65 22.63 15.84
C ASP A 329 7.66 21.47 15.91
N PHE A 330 7.29 20.31 15.36
CA PHE A 330 8.20 19.17 15.21
C PHE A 330 9.34 19.49 14.24
N SER A 331 9.04 20.05 13.06
CA SER A 331 10.06 20.46 12.08
C SER A 331 11.06 21.46 12.66
N GLU A 332 10.59 22.46 13.40
CA GLU A 332 11.43 23.47 14.04
C GLU A 332 12.38 22.86 15.07
N ARG A 333 11.89 21.94 15.91
CA ARG A 333 12.72 21.22 16.88
C ARG A 333 13.79 20.35 16.23
N GLU A 334 13.46 19.64 15.15
CA GLU A 334 14.43 18.78 14.46
C GLU A 334 15.50 19.58 13.72
N ARG A 335 15.18 20.79 13.21
CA ARG A 335 16.18 21.70 12.63
C ARG A 335 17.16 22.27 13.65
N GLN A 336 16.75 22.35 14.93
CA GLN A 336 17.57 22.86 16.03
C GLN A 336 18.36 21.76 16.73
N ARG A 337 18.16 20.49 16.37
CA ARG A 337 18.97 19.40 16.91
C ARG A 337 20.37 19.43 16.25
N PRO A 338 21.44 19.47 17.06
CA PRO A 338 22.81 19.60 16.58
C PRO A 338 23.28 18.38 15.77
#